data_AF-A0A3M2EFN4-F1
#
_entry.id   AF-A0A3M2EFN4-F1
#
_cell.length_a   1.000
_cell.length_b   1.000
_cell.length_c   1.000
_cell.angle_alpha   90.00
_cell.angle_beta   90.00
_cell.angle_gamma   90.00
#
_symmetry.space_group_name_H-M   'P 1'
#
loop_
_entity.id
_entity.type
_entity.pdbx_description
1 polymer ?
#
loop_
_entity_poly.entity_id
_entity_poly.type
_entity_poly.pdbx_seq_one_letter_code
_entity_poly.pdbx_strand_id
1 'polypeptide(L)'
;MDDHSIFERVFEDQAVRAPVLTISHDSDIAGWRGHVCHTVSEVVYNAFDKALAAYVHATGRATLPRARVETVLLDEQGAIRRSAAVGCRSVLDALIQIGEVAARAAGRDFLVSRGDRARHLRDAAALRPVRLDAGQFEVMAAAADLLAEIADPGLSRITATLDGVTVQPPAGGPAFCEIDLARALVTFPAGAEGEAIRVPLAGFRVAAAEGAALRARLRRMQEALAAARQAAVDDFGAACDREVTRLQRALAGRPVEGRAAEVAGELIDRLVAAFGPDLRGLSPHARLIALDWIEKGIALKLIARVDAA
;
A
#
# COMPACT_ATOMS: atom_id res chain seq x y z
N MET A 1 -19.27 10.64 -11.96
CA MET A 1 -19.08 11.00 -10.54
C MET A 1 -17.97 10.09 -10.06
N ASP A 2 -16.76 10.63 -9.95
CA ASP A 2 -15.62 9.88 -9.46
C ASP A 2 -15.82 9.64 -7.97
N ASP A 3 -16.21 8.41 -7.65
CA ASP A 3 -16.48 7.91 -6.30
C ASP A 3 -15.16 7.61 -5.59
N HIS A 4 -14.25 8.59 -5.57
CA HIS A 4 -13.09 8.54 -4.70
C HIS A 4 -13.59 8.77 -3.29
N SER A 5 -13.60 7.68 -2.52
CA SER A 5 -13.99 7.65 -1.13
C SER A 5 -13.34 8.81 -0.38
N ILE A 6 -14.08 9.51 0.48
CA ILE A 6 -13.54 10.57 1.35
C ILE A 6 -12.26 10.09 2.07
N PHE A 7 -12.17 8.79 2.36
CA PHE A 7 -10.96 8.16 2.87
C PHE A 7 -9.76 8.32 1.93
N GLU A 8 -9.88 8.00 0.65
CA GLU A 8 -8.78 8.09 -0.33
C GLU A 8 -8.23 9.52 -0.43
N ARG A 9 -9.11 10.52 -0.52
CA ARG A 9 -8.70 11.94 -0.60
C ARG A 9 -7.98 12.42 0.66
N VAL A 10 -8.47 12.06 1.84
CA VAL A 10 -7.85 12.47 3.12
C VAL A 10 -6.49 11.79 3.33
N PHE A 11 -6.33 10.55 2.86
CA PHE A 11 -5.06 9.82 2.96
C PHE A 11 -3.99 10.32 1.98
N GLU A 12 -4.38 10.71 0.76
CA GLU A 12 -3.43 11.08 -0.29
C GLU A 12 -2.61 12.34 0.03
N ASP A 13 -3.20 13.31 0.73
CA ASP A 13 -2.58 14.59 1.04
C ASP A 13 -1.69 14.58 2.30
N GLN A 14 -1.86 13.61 3.20
CA GLN A 14 -1.15 13.57 4.50
C GLN A 14 -0.09 12.47 4.64
N ALA A 15 -0.05 11.49 3.73
CA ALA A 15 0.89 10.38 3.85
C ALA A 15 2.34 10.80 3.55
N VAL A 16 3.25 10.51 4.49
CA VAL A 16 4.70 10.56 4.24
C VAL A 16 5.04 9.50 3.21
N ARG A 17 5.89 9.82 2.23
CA ARG A 17 6.23 8.93 1.13
C ARG A 17 7.69 8.54 1.21
N ALA A 18 7.96 7.24 1.18
CA ALA A 18 9.32 6.72 1.11
C ALA A 18 9.61 6.29 -0.33
N PRO A 19 10.43 7.03 -1.09
CA PRO A 19 10.77 6.66 -2.45
C PRO A 19 11.59 5.37 -2.46
N VAL A 20 11.10 4.36 -3.19
CA VAL A 20 11.72 3.03 -3.27
C VAL A 20 12.60 2.94 -4.52
N LEU A 21 12.04 3.34 -5.67
CA LEU A 21 12.65 3.15 -6.97
C LEU A 21 12.26 4.29 -7.90
N THR A 22 13.19 4.68 -8.77
CA THR A 22 12.91 5.52 -9.93
C THR A 22 13.35 4.80 -11.20
N ILE A 23 12.46 4.77 -12.19
CA ILE A 23 12.71 4.24 -13.53
C ILE A 23 12.55 5.39 -14.51
N SER A 24 13.49 5.59 -15.43
CA SER A 24 13.34 6.56 -16.50
C SER A 24 13.65 5.95 -17.87
N HIS A 25 13.10 6.58 -18.89
CA HIS A 25 13.40 6.26 -20.28
C HIS A 25 13.13 7.47 -21.17
N ASP A 26 13.76 7.47 -22.33
CA ASP A 26 13.52 8.48 -23.35
C ASP A 26 12.14 8.29 -23.96
N SER A 27 11.52 9.39 -24.34
CA SER A 27 10.17 9.40 -24.87
C SER A 27 10.01 10.30 -26.07
N ASP A 28 9.68 9.66 -27.19
CA ASP A 28 9.27 10.29 -28.44
C ASP A 28 7.75 10.18 -28.57
N ILE A 29 7.00 10.95 -27.76
CA ILE A 29 5.53 10.99 -27.85
C ILE A 29 5.14 12.14 -28.79
N ALA A 30 4.46 11.80 -29.89
CA ALA A 30 3.89 12.78 -30.82
C ALA A 30 4.91 13.82 -31.37
N GLY A 31 6.15 13.39 -31.63
CA GLY A 31 7.21 14.27 -32.16
C GLY A 31 7.91 15.14 -31.11
N TRP A 32 7.49 15.06 -29.85
CA TRP A 32 8.19 15.68 -28.73
C TRP A 32 9.24 14.71 -28.19
N ARG A 33 10.48 15.21 -28.01
CA ARG A 33 11.57 14.50 -27.35
C ARG A 33 11.68 14.97 -25.90
N GLY A 34 11.75 14.02 -24.99
CA GLY A 34 12.15 14.28 -23.62
C GLY A 34 12.17 13.01 -22.80
N HIS A 35 12.19 13.17 -21.48
CA HIS A 35 12.44 12.06 -20.57
C HIS A 35 11.22 11.78 -19.70
N VAL A 36 10.82 10.53 -19.62
CA VAL A 36 9.77 10.08 -18.70
C VAL A 36 10.45 9.51 -17.46
N CYS A 37 10.04 9.96 -16.28
CA CYS A 37 10.50 9.46 -15.00
C CYS A 37 9.32 8.93 -14.19
N HIS A 38 9.36 7.67 -13.81
CA HIS A 38 8.42 7.03 -12.91
C HIS A 38 9.08 6.87 -11.54
N THR A 39 8.53 7.48 -10.49
CA THR A 39 8.98 7.31 -9.11
C THR A 39 7.96 6.46 -8.35
N VAL A 40 8.38 5.30 -7.89
CA VAL A 40 7.59 4.43 -7.02
C VAL A 40 7.91 4.76 -5.58
N SER A 41 6.89 5.08 -4.81
CA SER A 41 7.01 5.36 -3.37
C SER A 41 6.11 4.43 -2.57
N GLU A 42 6.60 3.97 -1.42
CA GLU A 42 5.77 3.35 -0.39
C GLU A 42 5.06 4.45 0.41
N VAL A 43 3.80 4.18 0.75
CA VAL A 43 2.99 5.04 1.61
C VAL A 43 3.34 4.73 3.06
N VAL A 44 3.95 5.70 3.75
CA VAL A 44 4.33 5.59 5.16
C VAL A 44 3.16 6.08 6.01
N TYR A 45 2.43 5.12 6.55
CA TYR A 45 1.36 5.38 7.51
C TYR A 45 1.94 5.63 8.90
N ASN A 46 1.33 6.56 9.64
CA ASN A 46 1.51 6.60 11.09
C ASN A 46 0.89 5.34 11.74
N ALA A 47 1.10 5.15 13.04
CA ALA A 47 0.63 3.94 13.73
C ALA A 47 -0.90 3.75 13.66
N PHE A 48 -1.68 4.83 13.72
CA PHE A 48 -3.14 4.78 13.65
C PHE A 48 -3.61 4.42 12.24
N ASP A 49 -3.09 5.11 11.22
CA ASP A 49 -3.43 4.88 9.82
C ASP A 49 -3.00 3.49 9.34
N LYS A 50 -1.90 2.97 9.89
CA LYS A 50 -1.47 1.57 9.64
C LYS A 50 -2.48 0.58 10.20
N ALA A 51 -2.98 0.81 11.41
CA ALA A 51 -3.99 -0.03 12.04
C ALA A 51 -5.34 0.05 11.29
N LEU A 52 -5.74 1.26 10.89
CA LEU A 52 -6.94 1.49 10.06
C LEU A 52 -6.84 0.77 8.72
N ALA A 53 -5.71 0.89 8.01
CA ALA A 53 -5.50 0.19 6.75
C ALA A 53 -5.61 -1.33 6.92
N ALA A 54 -4.96 -1.89 7.94
CA ALA A 54 -5.05 -3.32 8.23
C ALA A 54 -6.50 -3.75 8.55
N TYR A 55 -7.25 -2.95 9.32
CA TYR A 55 -8.66 -3.20 9.64
C TYR A 55 -9.57 -3.18 8.41
N VAL A 56 -9.44 -2.16 7.56
CA VAL A 56 -10.23 -2.02 6.33
C VAL A 56 -10.02 -3.22 5.43
N HIS A 57 -8.77 -3.66 5.27
CA HIS A 57 -8.45 -4.90 4.56
C HIS A 57 -9.02 -6.16 5.22
N ALA A 58 -8.86 -6.31 6.54
CA ALA A 58 -9.34 -7.48 7.28
C ALA A 58 -10.86 -7.64 7.20
N THR A 59 -11.59 -6.52 7.12
CA THR A 59 -13.07 -6.49 7.02
C THR A 59 -13.59 -6.55 5.58
N GLY A 60 -12.71 -6.69 4.58
CA GLY A 60 -13.09 -6.76 3.18
C GLY A 60 -13.62 -5.45 2.61
N ARG A 61 -13.31 -4.32 3.26
CA ARG A 61 -13.63 -2.97 2.77
C ARG A 61 -12.53 -2.49 1.82
N ALA A 62 -12.81 -1.43 1.05
CA ALA A 62 -11.96 -0.93 -0.04
C ALA A 62 -10.46 -0.86 0.31
N THR A 63 -9.60 -1.27 -0.62
CA THR A 63 -8.15 -1.42 -0.43
C THR A 63 -7.46 -0.05 -0.36
N LEU A 64 -6.79 0.29 0.75
CA LEU A 64 -6.01 1.53 0.80
C LEU A 64 -4.71 1.37 -0.02
N PRO A 65 -4.30 2.39 -0.80
CA PRO A 65 -3.10 2.31 -1.63
C PRO A 65 -1.83 2.31 -0.77
N ARG A 66 -1.01 1.26 -0.83
CA ARG A 66 0.25 1.13 -0.07
C ARG A 66 1.48 1.58 -0.84
N ALA A 67 1.33 1.77 -2.15
CA ALA A 67 2.36 2.34 -3.00
C ALA A 67 1.74 3.41 -3.90
N ARG A 68 2.59 4.23 -4.50
CA ARG A 68 2.21 5.26 -5.45
C ARG A 68 3.23 5.31 -6.58
N VAL A 69 2.75 5.43 -7.80
CA VAL A 69 3.58 5.77 -8.96
C VAL A 69 3.35 7.23 -9.27
N GLU A 70 4.41 8.04 -9.22
CA GLU A 70 4.42 9.38 -9.81
C GLU A 70 5.11 9.29 -11.17
N THR A 71 4.40 9.65 -12.24
CA THR A 71 4.96 9.72 -13.59
C THR A 71 5.12 11.17 -13.99
N VAL A 72 6.35 11.54 -14.31
CA VAL A 72 6.72 12.91 -14.68
C VAL A 72 7.35 12.92 -16.08
N LEU A 73 6.87 13.86 -16.88
CA LEU A 73 7.41 14.16 -18.20
C LEU A 73 8.34 15.38 -18.09
N LEU A 74 9.62 15.20 -18.42
CA LEU A 74 10.67 16.22 -18.36
C LEU A 74 11.10 16.61 -19.77
N ASP A 75 11.22 17.90 -20.06
CA ASP A 75 11.84 18.35 -21.31
C ASP A 75 13.37 18.15 -21.34
N GLU A 76 14.00 18.51 -22.46
CA GLU A 76 15.45 18.41 -22.65
C GLU A 76 16.26 19.21 -21.62
N GLN A 77 15.66 20.22 -20.99
CA GLN A 77 16.26 21.03 -19.92
C GLN A 77 15.97 20.46 -18.53
N GLY A 78 15.24 19.36 -18.43
CA GLY A 78 14.86 18.71 -17.17
C GLY A 78 13.69 19.37 -16.45
N ALA A 79 12.95 20.30 -17.10
CA ALA A 79 11.80 20.95 -16.51
C ALA A 79 10.54 20.06 -16.61
N ILE A 80 9.74 20.06 -15.54
CA ILE A 80 8.50 19.29 -15.46
C ILE A 80 7.44 19.90 -16.39
N ARG A 81 7.02 19.13 -17.39
CA ARG A 81 5.95 19.50 -18.33
C ARG A 81 4.60 18.91 -17.94
N ARG A 82 4.61 17.69 -17.41
CA ARG A 82 3.42 17.00 -16.94
C ARG A 82 3.78 16.12 -15.75
N SER A 83 2.88 16.04 -14.80
CA SER A 83 2.94 15.07 -13.71
C SER A 83 1.57 14.41 -13.57
N ALA A 84 1.57 13.10 -13.33
CA ALA A 84 0.41 12.33 -12.96
C ALA A 84 0.82 11.37 -11.85
N ALA A 85 -0.12 11.02 -10.98
CA ALA A 85 0.14 10.02 -9.96
C ALA A 85 -1.05 9.10 -9.77
N VAL A 86 -0.74 7.86 -9.43
CA VAL A 86 -1.73 6.80 -9.23
C VAL A 86 -1.39 6.03 -7.96
N GLY A 87 -2.40 5.79 -7.12
CA GLY A 87 -2.30 4.90 -5.96
C GLY A 87 -2.35 3.43 -6.39
N CYS A 88 -1.48 2.62 -5.80
CA CYS A 88 -1.35 1.19 -6.09
C CYS A 88 -1.44 0.39 -4.79
N ARG A 89 -1.99 -0.83 -4.86
CA ARG A 89 -2.14 -1.69 -3.66
C ARG A 89 -0.78 -2.17 -3.13
N SER A 90 0.23 -2.28 -4.00
CA SER A 90 1.58 -2.69 -3.67
C SER A 90 2.63 -2.07 -4.60
N VAL A 91 3.90 -2.18 -4.22
CA VAL A 91 5.03 -1.81 -5.09
C VAL A 91 5.06 -2.68 -6.35
N LEU A 92 4.62 -3.93 -6.29
CA LEU A 92 4.54 -4.80 -7.47
C LEU A 92 3.47 -4.29 -8.46
N ASP A 93 2.28 -3.92 -7.99
CA ASP A 93 1.25 -3.32 -8.85
C ASP A 93 1.77 -2.03 -9.51
N ALA A 94 2.53 -1.22 -8.77
CA ALA A 94 3.18 -0.01 -9.28
C ALA A 94 4.20 -0.32 -10.40
N LEU A 95 5.00 -1.37 -10.26
CA LEU A 95 5.95 -1.80 -11.30
C LEU A 95 5.25 -2.34 -12.54
N ILE A 96 4.16 -3.12 -12.37
CA ILE A 96 3.32 -3.61 -13.47
C ILE A 96 2.73 -2.43 -14.25
N GLN A 97 2.22 -1.41 -13.54
CA GLN A 97 1.66 -0.23 -14.18
C GLN A 97 2.70 0.56 -14.99
N ILE A 98 3.95 0.66 -14.49
CA ILE A 98 5.06 1.23 -15.27
C ILE A 98 5.33 0.35 -16.51
N GLY A 99 5.26 -0.97 -16.34
CA GLY A 99 5.42 -1.95 -17.40
C GLY A 99 4.41 -1.84 -18.53
N GLU A 100 3.14 -1.60 -18.23
CA GLU A 100 2.10 -1.39 -19.24
C GLU A 100 2.37 -0.13 -20.09
N VAL A 101 2.92 0.92 -19.48
CA VAL A 101 3.35 2.14 -20.18
C VAL A 101 4.60 1.86 -21.01
N ALA A 102 5.57 1.13 -20.44
CA ALA A 102 6.83 0.75 -21.07
C ALA A 102 6.64 -0.20 -22.27
N ALA A 103 5.72 -1.15 -22.20
CA ALA A 103 5.45 -2.12 -23.27
C ALA A 103 4.95 -1.44 -24.55
N ARG A 104 4.25 -0.30 -24.42
CA ARG A 104 3.85 0.55 -25.56
C ARG A 104 5.04 1.29 -26.19
N ALA A 105 6.18 1.31 -25.52
CA ALA A 105 7.43 1.94 -25.92
C ALA A 105 8.52 0.88 -26.21
N ALA A 106 8.12 -0.25 -26.82
CA ALA A 106 8.96 -1.41 -27.08
C ALA A 106 10.36 -1.06 -27.65
N GLY A 107 11.39 -1.77 -27.17
CA GLY A 107 12.76 -1.64 -27.65
C GLY A 107 13.58 -0.51 -27.02
N ARG A 108 13.05 0.17 -25.99
CA ARG A 108 13.78 1.22 -25.26
C ARG A 108 14.61 0.65 -24.13
N ASP A 109 15.74 1.31 -23.90
CA ASP A 109 16.57 1.06 -22.73
C ASP A 109 16.06 1.94 -21.56
N PHE A 110 15.94 1.33 -20.38
CA PHE A 110 15.48 2.00 -19.16
C PHE A 110 16.66 2.23 -18.21
N LEU A 111 16.67 3.38 -17.55
CA LEU A 111 17.57 3.63 -16.43
C LEU A 111 16.83 3.39 -15.12
N VAL A 112 17.45 2.66 -14.20
CA VAL A 112 16.81 2.27 -12.94
C VAL A 112 17.73 2.64 -11.78
N SER A 113 17.20 3.31 -10.77
CA SER A 113 17.92 3.56 -9.52
C SER A 113 17.01 3.46 -8.31
N ARG A 114 17.60 3.18 -7.14
CA ARG A 114 16.88 3.23 -5.86
C ARG A 114 16.71 4.67 -5.39
N GLY A 115 15.58 4.94 -4.74
CA GLY A 115 15.27 6.25 -4.17
C GLY A 115 14.55 7.20 -5.13
N ASP A 116 14.64 8.50 -4.84
CA ASP A 116 13.84 9.54 -5.50
C ASP A 116 14.38 9.98 -6.87
N ARG A 117 13.53 10.73 -7.58
CA ARG A 117 13.82 11.35 -8.87
C ARG A 117 15.03 12.29 -8.84
N ALA A 118 15.21 13.07 -7.78
CA ALA A 118 16.30 14.04 -7.73
C ALA A 118 17.67 13.35 -7.70
N ARG A 119 17.79 12.29 -6.91
CA ARG A 119 18.96 11.42 -6.92
C ARG A 119 19.11 10.71 -8.27
N HIS A 120 18.03 10.15 -8.80
CA HIS A 120 18.04 9.45 -10.08
C HIS A 120 18.61 10.31 -11.20
N LEU A 121 18.14 11.56 -11.34
CA LEU A 121 18.59 12.48 -12.38
C LEU A 121 20.06 12.91 -12.19
N ARG A 122 20.54 13.04 -10.95
CA ARG A 122 21.97 13.31 -10.68
C ARG A 122 22.86 12.14 -11.07
N ASP A 123 22.40 10.93 -10.81
CA ASP A 123 23.19 9.71 -11.01
C ASP A 123 23.01 9.11 -12.41
N ALA A 124 22.10 9.65 -13.24
CA ALA A 124 21.64 9.06 -14.50
C ALA A 124 22.78 8.68 -15.46
N ALA A 125 23.80 9.52 -15.59
CA ALA A 125 24.96 9.27 -16.47
C ALA A 125 25.80 8.05 -16.05
N ALA A 126 25.69 7.61 -14.79
CA ALA A 126 26.39 6.44 -14.25
C ALA A 126 25.52 5.17 -14.23
N LEU A 127 24.22 5.29 -14.51
CA LEU A 127 23.31 4.15 -14.49
C LEU A 127 23.51 3.28 -15.72
N ARG A 128 23.46 1.96 -15.51
CA ARG A 128 23.48 1.00 -16.61
C ARG A 128 22.09 0.88 -17.21
N PRO A 129 21.95 0.93 -18.54
CA PRO A 129 20.67 0.68 -19.17
C PRO A 129 20.21 -0.76 -18.96
N VAL A 130 18.93 -0.92 -18.68
CA VAL A 130 18.23 -2.20 -18.47
C VAL A 130 17.18 -2.33 -19.56
N ARG A 131 17.16 -3.47 -20.24
CA ARG A 131 16.08 -3.80 -21.16
C ARG A 131 14.96 -4.49 -20.41
N LEU A 132 13.80 -3.84 -20.37
CA LEU A 132 12.57 -4.42 -19.85
C LEU A 132 11.77 -4.88 -21.07
N ASP A 133 11.50 -6.18 -21.16
CA ASP A 133 10.68 -6.75 -22.22
C ASP A 133 9.28 -7.11 -21.72
N ALA A 134 8.38 -7.41 -22.67
CA ALA A 134 7.00 -7.77 -22.36
C ALA A 134 6.92 -9.04 -21.48
N GLY A 135 7.84 -10.00 -21.66
CA GLY A 135 7.87 -11.24 -20.90
C GLY A 135 8.14 -11.00 -19.41
N GLN A 136 9.02 -10.06 -19.07
CA GLN A 136 9.27 -9.70 -17.66
C GLN A 136 8.02 -9.15 -16.98
N PHE A 137 7.22 -8.33 -17.67
CA PHE A 137 5.97 -7.81 -17.11
C PHE A 137 4.86 -8.85 -17.06
N GLU A 138 4.79 -9.78 -18.01
CA GLU A 138 3.91 -10.94 -17.93
C GLU A 138 4.22 -11.81 -16.70
N VAL A 139 5.51 -12.01 -16.39
CA VAL A 139 5.92 -12.74 -15.18
C VAL A 139 5.56 -11.96 -13.91
N MET A 140 5.71 -10.63 -13.89
CA MET A 140 5.25 -9.80 -12.77
C MET A 140 3.73 -9.88 -12.57
N ALA A 141 2.95 -9.86 -13.64
CA ALA A 141 1.49 -10.01 -13.58
C ALA A 141 1.10 -11.40 -13.04
N ALA A 142 1.73 -12.47 -13.54
CA ALA A 142 1.52 -13.82 -13.02
C ALA A 142 1.92 -13.94 -11.54
N ALA A 143 2.97 -13.23 -11.11
CA ALA A 143 3.36 -13.16 -9.71
C ALA A 143 2.30 -12.42 -8.86
N ALA A 144 1.76 -11.30 -9.35
CA ALA A 144 0.69 -10.57 -8.68
C ALA A 144 -0.58 -11.42 -8.53
N ASP A 145 -0.96 -12.18 -9.57
CA ASP A 145 -2.09 -13.12 -9.52
C ASP A 145 -1.87 -14.21 -8.48
N LEU A 146 -0.68 -14.83 -8.46
CA LEU A 146 -0.34 -15.81 -7.43
C LEU A 146 -0.43 -15.20 -6.02
N LEU A 147 0.10 -13.99 -5.84
CA LEU A 147 0.07 -13.32 -4.54
C LEU A 147 -1.35 -13.01 -4.08
N ALA A 148 -2.28 -12.72 -5.00
CA ALA A 148 -3.69 -12.56 -4.68
C ALA A 148 -4.34 -13.87 -4.19
N GLU A 149 -3.81 -15.04 -4.59
CA GLU A 149 -4.29 -16.35 -4.14
C GLU A 149 -3.71 -16.77 -2.78
N ILE A 150 -2.41 -16.54 -2.56
CA ILE A 150 -1.68 -17.15 -1.43
C ILE A 150 -1.30 -16.16 -0.32
N ALA A 151 -1.36 -14.86 -0.60
CA ALA A 151 -1.00 -13.81 0.33
C ALA A 151 -2.15 -12.80 0.47
N ASP A 152 -2.03 -11.92 1.46
CA ASP A 152 -2.92 -10.77 1.61
C ASP A 152 -2.05 -9.51 1.60
N PRO A 153 -2.04 -8.71 0.52
CA PRO A 153 -1.23 -7.49 0.43
C PRO A 153 -1.54 -6.44 1.49
N GLY A 154 -2.70 -6.50 2.16
CA GLY A 154 -3.04 -5.60 3.26
C GLY A 154 -2.41 -5.99 4.59
N LEU A 155 -2.20 -7.28 4.80
CA LEU A 155 -1.74 -7.83 6.08
C LEU A 155 -0.29 -8.30 6.02
N SER A 156 0.12 -8.85 4.89
CA SER A 156 1.49 -9.27 4.63
C SER A 156 2.34 -8.06 4.27
N ARG A 157 3.64 -8.16 4.53
CA ARG A 157 4.60 -7.21 3.97
C ARG A 157 5.13 -7.78 2.67
N ILE A 158 4.79 -7.13 1.57
CA ILE A 158 5.26 -7.50 0.23
C ILE A 158 6.29 -6.45 -0.20
N THR A 159 7.51 -6.89 -0.44
CA THR A 159 8.56 -6.05 -1.02
C THR A 159 8.82 -6.53 -2.44
N ALA A 160 8.88 -5.61 -3.40
CA ALA A 160 9.10 -5.94 -4.80
C ALA A 160 10.25 -5.12 -5.40
N THR A 161 10.98 -5.77 -6.30
CA THR A 161 12.02 -5.19 -7.15
C THR A 161 11.81 -5.68 -8.59
N LEU A 162 12.63 -5.24 -9.54
CA LEU A 162 12.57 -5.76 -10.90
C LEU A 162 12.97 -7.24 -11.01
N ASP A 163 13.80 -7.71 -10.07
CA ASP A 163 14.38 -9.06 -10.08
C ASP A 163 13.57 -10.07 -9.26
N GLY A 164 12.83 -9.59 -8.26
CA GLY A 164 12.13 -10.48 -7.36
C GLY A 164 11.13 -9.82 -6.41
N VAL A 165 10.27 -10.67 -5.85
CA VAL A 165 9.25 -10.32 -4.86
C VAL A 165 9.44 -11.17 -3.61
N THR A 166 9.38 -10.55 -2.43
CA THR A 166 9.44 -11.25 -1.14
C THR A 166 8.16 -10.99 -0.36
N VAL A 167 7.55 -12.07 0.13
CA VAL A 167 6.36 -12.02 0.98
C VAL A 167 6.77 -12.37 2.39
N GLN A 168 6.56 -11.45 3.31
CA GLN A 168 6.82 -11.65 4.73
C GLN A 168 5.52 -11.82 5.52
N PRO A 169 5.54 -12.63 6.60
CA PRO A 169 4.40 -12.79 7.50
C PRO A 169 3.98 -11.45 8.12
N PRO A 170 2.68 -11.28 8.44
CA PRO A 170 2.16 -10.06 9.08
C PRO A 170 2.87 -9.69 10.40
N ALA A 171 3.18 -10.69 11.23
CA ALA A 171 3.88 -10.50 12.50
C ALA A 171 5.38 -10.20 12.36
N GLY A 172 5.90 -10.16 11.13
CA GLY A 172 7.34 -10.13 10.86
C GLY A 172 8.00 -11.49 11.04
N GLY A 173 9.25 -11.60 10.60
CA GLY A 173 10.01 -12.86 10.61
C GLY A 173 10.51 -13.27 9.21
N PRO A 174 10.91 -14.54 9.03
CA PRO A 174 11.40 -15.04 7.74
C PRO A 174 10.31 -14.99 6.68
N ALA A 175 10.71 -14.84 5.41
CA ALA A 175 9.78 -14.80 4.29
C ALA A 175 8.89 -16.07 4.24
N PHE A 176 7.62 -15.89 3.92
CA PHE A 176 6.73 -16.98 3.54
C PHE A 176 7.14 -17.57 2.20
N CYS A 177 7.39 -16.69 1.22
CA CYS A 177 7.89 -17.06 -0.09
C CYS A 177 8.66 -15.91 -0.75
N GLU A 178 9.48 -16.29 -1.71
CA GLU A 178 10.25 -15.43 -2.59
C GLU A 178 9.96 -15.83 -4.03
N ILE A 179 9.70 -14.86 -4.90
CA ILE A 179 9.48 -15.07 -6.33
C ILE A 179 10.67 -14.46 -7.07
N ASP A 180 11.46 -15.30 -7.74
CA ASP A 180 12.50 -14.88 -8.68
C ASP A 180 11.83 -14.62 -10.02
N LEU A 181 11.73 -13.35 -10.40
CA LEU A 181 11.03 -12.92 -11.62
C LEU A 181 11.85 -13.25 -12.87
N ALA A 182 13.18 -13.23 -12.79
CA ALA A 182 14.04 -13.58 -13.92
C ALA A 182 13.95 -15.07 -14.28
N ARG A 183 13.71 -15.94 -13.29
CA ARG A 183 13.58 -17.39 -13.49
C ARG A 183 12.13 -17.88 -13.47
N ALA A 184 11.16 -17.00 -13.25
CA ALA A 184 9.76 -17.33 -13.01
C ALA A 184 9.61 -18.48 -11.99
N LEU A 185 10.30 -18.38 -10.85
CA LEU A 185 10.39 -19.43 -9.84
C LEU A 185 9.90 -18.93 -8.48
N VAL A 186 9.02 -19.69 -7.84
CA VAL A 186 8.55 -19.44 -6.48
C VAL A 186 9.31 -20.35 -5.53
N THR A 187 9.92 -19.75 -4.51
CA THR A 187 10.67 -20.44 -3.47
C THR A 187 9.99 -20.22 -2.12
N PHE A 188 9.64 -21.32 -1.46
CA PHE A 188 9.28 -21.33 -0.05
C PHE A 188 10.55 -21.68 0.73
N PRO A 189 11.12 -20.74 1.51
CA PRO A 189 12.37 -20.99 2.20
C PRO A 189 12.21 -22.11 3.22
N ALA A 190 13.32 -22.81 3.47
CA ALA A 190 13.42 -23.87 4.46
C ALA A 190 12.91 -23.36 5.81
N GLY A 191 12.05 -24.15 6.44
CA GLY A 191 11.54 -23.87 7.78
C GLY A 191 12.30 -24.68 8.83
N ALA A 192 11.87 -24.57 10.09
CA ALA A 192 12.38 -25.40 11.17
C ALA A 192 12.18 -26.91 10.95
N GLU A 193 11.25 -27.30 10.05
CA GLU A 193 10.79 -28.67 9.87
C GLU A 193 11.02 -29.22 8.45
N GLY A 194 11.81 -28.57 7.59
CA GLY A 194 12.05 -29.13 6.25
C GLY A 194 12.81 -28.27 5.27
N GLU A 195 13.09 -28.87 4.12
CA GLU A 195 13.84 -28.28 3.01
C GLU A 195 13.05 -27.16 2.29
N ALA A 196 13.78 -26.32 1.55
CA ALA A 196 13.17 -25.30 0.71
C ALA A 196 12.41 -25.95 -0.45
N ILE A 197 11.20 -25.47 -0.71
CA ILE A 197 10.37 -25.94 -1.83
C ILE A 197 10.49 -24.92 -2.95
N ARG A 198 10.84 -25.38 -4.16
CA ARG A 198 10.96 -24.54 -5.35
C ARG A 198 10.01 -25.04 -6.42
N VAL A 199 9.17 -24.16 -6.94
CA VAL A 199 8.17 -24.49 -7.96
C VAL A 199 8.14 -23.43 -9.05
N PRO A 200 8.01 -23.81 -10.35
CA PRO A 200 7.81 -22.84 -11.42
C PRO A 200 6.51 -22.07 -11.19
N LEU A 201 6.52 -20.76 -11.45
CA LEU A 201 5.37 -19.87 -11.29
C LEU A 201 4.17 -20.35 -12.12
N ALA A 202 4.40 -20.67 -13.40
CA ALA A 202 3.36 -21.18 -14.30
C ALA A 202 2.80 -22.56 -13.88
N GLY A 203 3.59 -23.37 -13.16
CA GLY A 203 3.20 -24.71 -12.69
C GLY A 203 2.68 -24.72 -11.25
N PHE A 204 2.55 -23.55 -10.61
CA PHE A 204 2.31 -23.46 -9.16
C PHE A 204 1.05 -24.22 -8.73
N ARG A 205 -0.08 -24.03 -9.42
CA ARG A 205 -1.36 -24.64 -9.02
C ARG A 205 -1.32 -26.17 -9.08
N VAL A 206 -0.66 -26.74 -10.09
CA VAL A 206 -0.47 -28.20 -10.22
C VAL A 206 0.43 -28.71 -9.10
N ALA A 207 1.57 -28.05 -8.86
CA ALA A 207 2.47 -28.41 -7.78
C ALA A 207 1.80 -28.31 -6.39
N ALA A 208 0.92 -27.33 -6.19
CA ALA A 208 0.13 -27.18 -4.97
C ALA A 208 -0.95 -28.27 -4.84
N ALA A 209 -1.52 -28.77 -5.94
CA ALA A 209 -2.49 -29.86 -5.90
C ALA A 209 -1.83 -31.22 -5.60
N GLU A 210 -0.64 -31.47 -6.12
CA GLU A 210 0.05 -32.76 -6.02
C GLU A 210 0.96 -32.85 -4.79
N GLY A 211 1.60 -31.74 -4.41
CA GLY A 211 2.62 -31.70 -3.35
C GLY A 211 2.06 -31.53 -1.95
N ALA A 212 2.06 -32.60 -1.14
CA ALA A 212 1.62 -32.56 0.26
C ALA A 212 2.40 -31.53 1.11
N ALA A 213 3.72 -31.42 0.92
CA ALA A 213 4.56 -30.47 1.65
C ALA A 213 4.22 -29.00 1.31
N LEU A 214 3.98 -28.69 0.03
CA LEU A 214 3.58 -27.36 -0.41
C LEU A 214 2.20 -27.00 0.15
N ARG A 215 1.22 -27.92 0.10
CA ARG A 215 -0.10 -27.70 0.73
C ARG A 215 0.00 -27.40 2.22
N ALA A 216 0.82 -28.15 2.95
CA ALA A 216 1.05 -27.89 4.37
C ALA A 216 1.66 -26.50 4.61
N ARG A 217 2.55 -26.02 3.72
CA ARG A 217 3.12 -24.66 3.80
C ARG A 217 2.06 -23.59 3.55
N LEU A 218 1.26 -23.74 2.49
CA LEU A 218 0.19 -22.80 2.14
C LEU A 218 -0.88 -22.73 3.23
N ARG A 219 -1.25 -23.87 3.82
CA ARG A 219 -2.19 -23.92 4.94
C ARG A 219 -1.69 -23.11 6.15
N ARG A 220 -0.42 -23.25 6.53
CA ARG A 220 0.18 -22.45 7.62
C ARG A 220 0.21 -20.96 7.30
N MET A 221 0.47 -20.59 6.05
CA MET A 221 0.37 -19.19 5.61
C MET A 221 -1.06 -18.68 5.79
N GLN A 222 -2.07 -19.45 5.35
CA GLN A 222 -3.48 -19.10 5.52
C GLN A 222 -3.89 -18.99 6.99
N GLU A 223 -3.44 -19.91 7.86
CA GLU A 223 -3.68 -19.85 9.30
C GLU A 223 -3.06 -18.59 9.93
N ALA A 224 -1.83 -18.24 9.54
CA ALA A 224 -1.18 -17.00 9.98
C ALA A 224 -1.90 -15.74 9.47
N LEU A 225 -2.40 -15.75 8.24
CA LEU A 225 -3.22 -14.65 7.69
C LEU A 225 -4.55 -14.51 8.41
N ALA A 226 -5.22 -15.62 8.73
CA ALA A 226 -6.46 -15.62 9.50
C ALA A 226 -6.24 -15.05 10.91
N ALA A 227 -5.16 -15.45 11.59
CA ALA A 227 -4.77 -14.87 12.87
C ALA A 227 -4.48 -13.37 12.76
N ALA A 228 -3.78 -12.95 11.70
CA ALA A 228 -3.48 -11.54 11.45
C ALA A 228 -4.72 -10.69 11.14
N ARG A 229 -5.74 -11.26 10.47
CA ARG A 229 -7.03 -10.58 10.25
C ARG A 229 -7.72 -10.28 11.57
N GLN A 230 -7.78 -11.26 12.46
CA GLN A 230 -8.36 -11.05 13.78
C GLN A 230 -7.58 -10.01 14.57
N ALA A 231 -6.25 -10.15 14.62
CA ALA A 231 -5.38 -9.19 15.29
C ALA A 231 -5.54 -7.76 14.74
N ALA A 232 -5.69 -7.58 13.42
CA ALA A 232 -5.89 -6.27 12.81
C ALA A 232 -7.19 -5.59 13.30
N VAL A 233 -8.26 -6.35 13.53
CA VAL A 233 -9.51 -5.83 14.09
C VAL A 233 -9.31 -5.39 15.54
N ASP A 234 -8.68 -6.24 16.35
CA ASP A 234 -8.46 -5.97 17.76
C ASP A 234 -7.47 -4.79 17.96
N ASP A 235 -6.38 -4.76 17.19
CA ASP A 235 -5.36 -3.72 17.22
C ASP A 235 -5.91 -2.36 16.80
N PHE A 236 -6.82 -2.33 15.81
CA PHE A 236 -7.46 -1.08 15.39
C PHE A 236 -8.43 -0.56 16.44
N GLY A 237 -9.23 -1.43 17.07
CA GLY A 237 -10.04 -1.06 18.23
C GLY A 237 -9.20 -0.43 19.34
N ALA A 238 -8.06 -1.07 19.68
CA ALA A 238 -7.13 -0.54 20.68
C ALA A 238 -6.46 0.78 20.25
N ALA A 239 -6.17 0.97 18.96
CA ALA A 239 -5.64 2.23 18.43
C ALA A 239 -6.67 3.36 18.55
N CYS A 240 -7.94 3.07 18.26
CA CYS A 240 -9.04 4.02 18.43
C CYS A 240 -9.23 4.40 19.91
N ASP A 241 -9.22 3.43 20.82
CA ASP A 241 -9.30 3.67 22.27
C ASP A 241 -8.18 4.61 22.75
N ARG A 242 -6.94 4.39 22.28
CA ARG A 242 -5.79 5.24 22.60
C ARG A 242 -5.98 6.65 22.06
N GLU A 243 -6.42 6.81 20.82
CA GLU A 243 -6.61 8.12 20.21
C GLU A 243 -7.75 8.92 20.88
N VAL A 244 -8.89 8.28 21.14
CA VAL A 244 -10.00 8.89 21.89
C VAL A 244 -9.53 9.35 23.28
N THR A 245 -8.82 8.49 24.00
CA THR A 245 -8.30 8.81 25.33
C THR A 245 -7.25 9.92 25.29
N ARG A 246 -6.36 9.90 24.29
CA ARG A 246 -5.30 10.92 24.09
C ARG A 246 -5.93 12.29 23.85
N LEU A 247 -6.91 12.35 22.94
CA LEU A 247 -7.60 13.59 22.62
C LEU A 247 -8.43 14.09 23.80
N GLN A 248 -9.15 13.21 24.51
CA GLN A 248 -9.87 13.58 25.74
C GLN A 248 -8.94 14.18 26.79
N ARG A 249 -7.76 13.60 27.01
CA ARG A 249 -6.77 14.16 27.94
C ARG A 249 -6.23 15.52 27.47
N ALA A 250 -5.99 15.68 26.17
CA ALA A 250 -5.52 16.94 25.60
C ALA A 250 -6.56 18.07 25.72
N LEU A 251 -7.85 17.71 25.74
CA LEU A 251 -8.98 18.62 25.86
C LEU A 251 -9.46 18.81 27.31
N ALA A 252 -8.93 18.05 28.27
CA ALA A 252 -9.40 18.10 29.66
C ALA A 252 -9.30 19.52 30.23
N GLY A 253 -10.46 20.08 30.62
CA GLY A 253 -10.56 21.42 31.18
C GLY A 253 -10.50 22.57 30.16
N ARG A 254 -10.56 22.27 28.85
CA ARG A 254 -10.56 23.27 27.76
C ARG A 254 -11.84 23.15 26.93
N PRO A 255 -12.42 24.26 26.45
CA PRO A 255 -13.50 24.20 25.47
C PRO A 255 -12.99 23.58 24.17
N VAL A 256 -13.79 22.69 23.58
CA VAL A 256 -13.46 22.03 22.30
C VAL A 256 -13.88 22.94 21.15
N GLU A 257 -12.98 23.85 20.75
CA GLU A 257 -13.23 24.86 19.72
C GLU A 257 -12.15 24.87 18.63
N GLY A 258 -12.49 25.41 17.46
CA GLY A 258 -11.57 25.57 16.33
C GLY A 258 -10.94 24.24 15.88
N ARG A 259 -9.62 24.21 15.74
CA ARG A 259 -8.86 23.05 15.26
C ARG A 259 -9.05 21.79 16.11
N ALA A 260 -9.27 21.95 17.41
CA ALA A 260 -9.52 20.82 18.30
C ALA A 260 -10.86 20.14 18.01
N ALA A 261 -11.90 20.94 17.71
CA ALA A 261 -13.19 20.41 17.29
C ALA A 261 -13.05 19.70 15.94
N GLU A 262 -12.37 20.30 14.96
CA GLU A 262 -12.12 19.70 13.63
C GLU A 262 -11.49 18.32 13.73
N VAL A 263 -10.42 18.18 14.52
CA VAL A 263 -9.73 16.90 14.70
C VAL A 263 -10.61 15.87 15.42
N ALA A 264 -11.41 16.30 16.40
CA ALA A 264 -12.34 15.42 17.09
C ALA A 264 -13.48 14.93 16.18
N GLY A 265 -14.03 15.83 15.36
CA GLY A 265 -15.06 15.48 14.37
C GLY A 265 -14.54 14.52 13.31
N GLU A 266 -13.36 14.79 12.74
CA GLU A 266 -12.74 13.90 11.77
C GLU A 266 -12.48 12.50 12.34
N LEU A 267 -12.03 12.42 13.60
CA LEU A 267 -11.87 11.15 14.29
C LEU A 267 -13.23 10.44 14.44
N ILE A 268 -14.29 11.14 14.86
CA ILE A 268 -15.64 10.57 15.00
C ILE A 268 -16.16 10.05 13.66
N ASP A 269 -16.01 10.80 12.57
CA ASP A 269 -16.46 10.38 11.24
C ASP A 269 -15.76 9.09 10.83
N ARG A 270 -14.44 8.99 11.04
CA ARG A 270 -13.67 7.78 10.81
C ARG A 270 -14.15 6.61 11.68
N LEU A 271 -14.44 6.86 12.95
CA LEU A 271 -14.93 5.85 13.90
C LEU A 271 -16.33 5.33 13.54
N VAL A 272 -17.26 6.23 13.19
CA VAL A 272 -18.63 5.87 12.78
C VAL A 272 -18.61 5.11 11.46
N ALA A 273 -17.80 5.56 10.50
CA ALA A 273 -17.62 4.83 9.26
C ALA A 273 -17.04 3.43 9.50
N ALA A 274 -16.08 3.27 10.43
CA ALA A 274 -15.50 1.98 10.76
C ALA A 274 -16.49 1.06 11.52
N PHE A 275 -16.97 1.50 12.68
CA PHE A 275 -17.71 0.66 13.64
C PHE A 275 -19.24 0.82 13.60
N GLY A 276 -19.75 1.67 12.72
CA GLY A 276 -21.16 2.07 12.69
C GLY A 276 -21.50 3.12 13.75
N PRO A 277 -22.74 3.66 13.71
CA PRO A 277 -23.17 4.74 14.62
C PRO A 277 -23.15 4.34 16.10
N ASP A 278 -23.28 3.04 16.37
CA ASP A 278 -23.25 2.52 17.73
C ASP A 278 -21.83 2.37 18.28
N LEU A 279 -20.77 2.46 17.48
CA LEU A 279 -19.36 2.35 17.91
C LEU A 279 -19.03 1.08 18.73
N ARG A 280 -19.68 -0.06 18.42
CA ARG A 280 -19.58 -1.31 19.23
C ARG A 280 -18.20 -1.98 19.22
N GLY A 281 -17.29 -1.54 18.35
CA GLY A 281 -15.91 -2.04 18.30
C GLY A 281 -14.92 -1.32 19.22
N LEU A 282 -15.37 -0.29 19.95
CA LEU A 282 -14.55 0.42 20.94
C LEU A 282 -14.74 -0.17 22.34
N SER A 283 -13.74 0.05 23.21
CA SER A 283 -13.91 -0.21 24.64
C SER A 283 -15.11 0.58 25.20
N PRO A 284 -15.79 0.09 26.25
CA PRO A 284 -16.91 0.81 26.86
C PRO A 284 -16.57 2.25 27.25
N HIS A 285 -15.33 2.49 27.71
CA HIS A 285 -14.87 3.81 28.10
C HIS A 285 -14.70 4.77 26.91
N ALA A 286 -13.97 4.35 25.87
CA ALA A 286 -13.78 5.18 24.68
C ALA A 286 -15.09 5.40 23.92
N ARG A 287 -15.97 4.39 23.91
CA ARG A 287 -17.32 4.48 23.34
C ARG A 287 -18.14 5.57 24.01
N LEU A 288 -18.14 5.63 25.35
CA LEU A 288 -18.84 6.68 26.09
C LEU A 288 -18.30 8.08 25.76
N ILE A 289 -16.98 8.24 25.67
CA ILE A 289 -16.35 9.53 25.32
C ILE A 289 -16.73 9.95 23.90
N ALA A 290 -16.63 9.04 22.92
CA ALA A 290 -16.96 9.34 21.53
C ALA A 290 -18.45 9.68 21.36
N LEU A 291 -19.35 8.96 22.05
CA LEU A 291 -20.79 9.25 22.05
C LEU A 291 -21.08 10.61 22.71
N ASP A 292 -20.41 10.96 23.82
CA ASP A 292 -20.53 12.28 24.45
C ASP A 292 -20.11 13.42 23.50
N TRP A 293 -19.05 13.23 22.72
CA TRP A 293 -18.66 14.20 21.69
C TRP A 293 -19.68 14.33 20.55
N ILE A 294 -20.29 13.21 20.13
CA ILE A 294 -21.40 13.21 19.16
C ILE A 294 -22.59 14.00 19.72
N GLU A 295 -23.01 13.69 20.94
CA GLU A 295 -24.18 14.31 21.60
C GLU A 295 -23.96 15.82 21.84
N LYS A 296 -22.74 16.24 22.20
CA LYS A 296 -22.36 17.66 22.34
C LYS A 296 -22.28 18.41 21.00
N GLY A 297 -22.57 17.73 19.89
CA GLY A 297 -22.60 18.29 18.55
C GLY A 297 -21.22 18.69 18.04
N ILE A 298 -20.13 18.09 18.55
CA ILE A 298 -18.77 18.38 18.08
C ILE A 298 -18.63 17.92 16.62
N ALA A 299 -19.29 16.83 16.22
CA ALA A 299 -19.42 16.40 14.83
C ALA A 299 -20.36 17.30 14.00
N LEU A 300 -21.52 17.70 14.55
CA LEU A 300 -22.52 18.53 13.85
C LEU A 300 -22.09 19.99 13.63
N LYS A 301 -21.24 20.54 14.50
CA LYS A 301 -20.73 21.93 14.40
C LYS A 301 -19.70 22.14 13.27
N LEU A 302 -19.20 21.07 12.66
CA LEU A 302 -18.22 21.13 11.57
C LEU A 302 -18.87 21.13 10.20
N ILE A 303 -19.98 20.41 10.03
CA ILE A 303 -20.78 20.42 8.79
C ILE A 303 -21.34 21.83 8.55
N ALA A 304 -21.84 22.50 9.59
CA ALA A 304 -22.40 23.86 9.47
C ALA A 304 -21.36 24.98 9.19
N ARG A 305 -20.04 24.69 9.29
CA ARG A 305 -18.98 25.67 9.01
C ARG A 305 -18.41 25.58 7.60
N VAL A 306 -18.55 24.44 6.93
CA VAL A 306 -18.12 24.26 5.53
C VAL A 306 -19.14 24.86 4.56
N ASP A 307 -20.42 24.90 4.93
CA ASP A 307 -21.47 25.57 4.13
C ASP A 307 -21.51 27.10 4.32
N ALA A 308 -20.66 27.65 5.20
CA ALA A 308 -20.62 29.08 5.55
C ALA A 308 -19.31 29.79 5.13
N ALA A 309 -18.42 29.10 4.41
CA ALA A 309 -17.14 29.62 3.88
C ALA A 309 -17.07 29.43 2.37
#